data_AF-A0A352CQ73-F1
#
_entry.id   AF-A0A352CQ73-F1
#
_cell.length_a   1.000
_cell.length_b   1.000
_cell.length_c   1.000
_cell.angle_alpha   90.00
_cell.angle_beta   90.00
_cell.angle_gamma   90.00
#
_symmetry.space_group_name_H-M   'P 1'
#
loop_
_entity.id
_entity.type
_entity.pdbx_description
1 polymer ?
#
loop_
_entity_poly.entity_id
_entity_poly.type
_entity_poly.pdbx_seq_one_letter_code
_entity_poly.pdbx_strand_id
1 'polypeptide(L)'
;METDNKARSDLYILIPVIVPALVTAACAFFVQSSPMAAVRAVISVCIIAAAMISLSRKHITFNVAMFMTLLALISAAQAFIPDFMVPIAAFSVMIAFISSPTLGLTSIIYFTAIPFLIRERSFEYFLFVTVIAILCLALMYSRSRTGRYTEVLVIFSLLYILLYTALIVMKRMDITPEVVIDPVVGLILSVIIMEISGYRYYNNVIKRKDDLYKTVVDPEHPLLMELRETDKTEYKRAIHTAHYTDLFAEKFGYDKVLMRGLGFYHRIGVLSDEDTTVAIRTMKLASQEGFPDDLMALLREYGEIKEGNRVSAEVSIAFIIDTVLCDLMKEFAKGKGDPDMNKFIDSSILKLFSGKRAILKKSAIPYYELEEIRKYLKGEKMYYDFLR
;
A
#
# COMPACT_ATOMS: atom_id res chain seq x y z
N MET A 1 5.09 28.66 19.98
CA MET A 1 6.38 28.20 19.41
C MET A 1 6.19 26.93 18.56
N GLU A 2 5.34 25.97 18.96
CA GLU A 2 4.97 24.81 18.10
C GLU A 2 4.10 25.17 16.87
N THR A 3 3.18 26.13 17.01
CA THR A 3 2.32 26.58 15.90
C THR A 3 3.08 27.31 14.80
N ASP A 4 4.14 28.03 15.17
CA ASP A 4 4.97 28.82 14.25
C ASP A 4 5.96 27.92 13.47
N ASN A 5 6.43 26.84 14.11
CA ASN A 5 7.22 25.81 13.44
C ASN A 5 6.41 24.99 12.43
N LYS A 6 5.12 24.76 12.70
CA LYS A 6 4.20 24.07 11.77
C LYS A 6 3.78 24.97 10.58
N ALA A 7 3.71 26.28 10.79
CA ALA A 7 3.45 27.24 9.71
C ALA A 7 4.66 27.38 8.76
N ARG A 8 5.89 27.40 9.29
CA ARG A 8 7.11 27.30 8.47
C ARG A 8 7.27 25.93 7.81
N SER A 9 6.82 24.85 8.46
CA SER A 9 6.92 23.51 7.86
C SER A 9 6.05 23.35 6.63
N ASP A 10 4.89 24.00 6.50
CA ASP A 10 3.99 23.78 5.36
C ASP A 10 4.22 24.73 4.16
N LEU A 11 5.15 25.69 4.27
CA LEU A 11 5.38 26.69 3.23
C LEU A 11 5.85 26.05 1.89
N TYR A 12 6.49 24.89 1.94
CA TYR A 12 6.94 24.18 0.74
C TYR A 12 5.79 23.75 -0.18
N ILE A 13 4.56 23.63 0.35
CA ILE A 13 3.37 23.27 -0.41
C ILE A 13 3.02 24.35 -1.44
N LEU A 14 3.44 25.59 -1.21
CA LEU A 14 3.23 26.71 -2.13
C LEU A 14 4.25 26.75 -3.28
N ILE A 15 5.41 26.09 -3.14
CA ILE A 15 6.46 26.07 -4.17
C ILE A 15 5.96 25.50 -5.52
N PRO A 16 5.25 24.36 -5.57
CA PRO A 16 4.66 23.85 -6.82
C PRO A 16 3.52 24.71 -7.36
N VAL A 17 3.06 25.73 -6.64
CA VAL A 17 2.10 26.71 -7.15
C VAL A 17 2.83 27.90 -7.76
N ILE A 18 3.64 28.58 -6.93
CA ILE A 18 4.19 29.90 -7.24
C ILE A 18 5.22 29.80 -8.37
N VAL A 19 6.17 28.87 -8.27
CA VAL A 19 7.27 28.77 -9.24
C VAL A 19 6.73 28.43 -10.63
N PRO A 20 5.91 27.37 -10.82
CA PRO A 20 5.39 27.05 -12.14
C PRO A 20 4.41 28.10 -12.67
N ALA A 21 3.62 28.77 -11.82
CA ALA A 21 2.75 29.86 -12.27
C ALA A 21 3.54 31.04 -12.85
N LEU A 22 4.62 31.47 -12.18
CA LEU A 22 5.49 32.54 -12.67
C LEU A 22 6.20 32.16 -13.97
N VAL A 23 6.74 30.95 -14.05
CA VAL A 23 7.41 30.48 -15.28
C VAL A 23 6.43 30.36 -16.43
N THR A 24 5.26 29.76 -16.21
CA THR A 24 4.22 29.62 -17.24
C THR A 24 3.76 31.00 -17.73
N ALA A 25 3.58 31.96 -16.83
CA ALA A 25 3.19 33.33 -17.18
C ALA A 25 4.26 34.07 -17.98
N ALA A 26 5.53 33.95 -17.59
CA ALA A 26 6.64 34.52 -18.34
C ALA A 26 6.70 33.91 -19.75
N CYS A 27 6.66 32.58 -19.87
CA CYS A 27 6.65 31.91 -21.16
C CYS A 27 5.44 32.30 -22.02
N ALA A 28 4.23 32.35 -21.44
CA ALA A 28 3.02 32.76 -22.15
C ALA A 28 3.11 34.22 -22.63
N PHE A 29 3.65 35.13 -21.82
CA PHE A 29 3.90 36.52 -22.21
C PHE A 29 4.83 36.60 -23.42
N PHE A 30 5.97 35.89 -23.37
CA PHE A 30 6.94 35.90 -24.46
C PHE A 30 6.40 35.27 -25.75
N VAL A 31 5.70 34.13 -25.64
CA VAL A 31 5.20 33.39 -26.81
C VAL A 31 4.00 34.07 -27.45
N GLN A 32 3.06 34.60 -26.66
CA GLN A 32 1.81 35.20 -27.17
C GLN A 32 1.89 36.72 -27.31
N SER A 33 3.00 37.35 -26.86
CA SER A 33 3.20 38.80 -26.86
C SER A 33 2.03 39.59 -26.23
N SER A 34 1.33 38.99 -25.25
CA SER A 34 0.11 39.54 -24.65
C SER A 34 0.19 39.50 -23.12
N PRO A 35 0.03 40.65 -22.43
CA PRO A 35 -0.03 40.67 -20.97
C PRO A 35 -1.25 39.91 -20.42
N MET A 36 -2.35 39.87 -21.19
CA MET A 36 -3.56 39.13 -20.79
C MET A 36 -3.31 37.61 -20.78
N ALA A 37 -2.45 37.10 -21.68
CA ALA A 37 -2.04 35.71 -21.69
C ALA A 37 -1.28 35.32 -20.41
N ALA A 38 -0.38 36.18 -19.95
CA ALA A 38 0.37 36.00 -18.72
C ALA A 38 -0.57 35.94 -17.50
N VAL A 39 -1.51 36.89 -17.40
CA VAL A 39 -2.49 36.94 -16.31
C VAL A 39 -3.36 35.69 -16.29
N ARG A 40 -3.87 35.26 -17.45
CA ARG A 40 -4.65 34.02 -17.59
C ARG A 40 -3.83 32.80 -17.16
N ALA A 41 -2.58 32.69 -17.58
CA ALA A 41 -1.69 31.60 -17.21
C ALA A 41 -1.46 31.53 -15.69
N VAL A 42 -1.17 32.66 -15.03
CA VAL A 42 -1.02 32.70 -13.55
C VAL A 42 -2.29 32.20 -12.88
N ILE A 43 -3.45 32.76 -13.24
CA ILE A 43 -4.73 32.42 -12.59
C ILE A 43 -5.05 30.94 -12.78
N SER A 44 -4.95 30.43 -14.01
CA SER A 44 -5.27 29.03 -14.31
C SER A 44 -4.32 28.05 -13.60
N VAL A 45 -3.00 28.29 -13.63
CA VAL A 45 -2.03 27.41 -12.94
C VAL A 45 -2.25 27.44 -11.43
N CYS A 46 -2.49 28.62 -10.85
CA CYS A 46 -2.77 28.75 -9.42
C CYS A 46 -4.04 28.00 -9.00
N ILE A 47 -5.13 28.09 -9.78
CA ILE A 47 -6.38 27.38 -9.49
C ILE A 47 -6.17 25.86 -9.58
N ILE A 48 -5.54 25.37 -10.65
CA ILE A 48 -5.32 23.93 -10.86
C ILE A 48 -4.40 23.38 -9.77
N ALA A 49 -3.31 24.09 -9.44
CA ALA A 49 -2.39 23.67 -8.40
C ALA A 49 -3.03 23.71 -7.00
N ALA A 50 -3.84 24.73 -6.70
CA ALA A 50 -4.58 24.81 -5.44
C ALA A 50 -5.59 23.67 -5.30
N ALA A 51 -6.31 23.33 -6.36
CA ALA A 51 -7.24 22.19 -6.38
C ALA A 51 -6.50 20.86 -6.16
N MET A 52 -5.38 20.65 -6.86
CA MET A 52 -4.52 19.48 -6.68
C MET A 52 -4.01 19.35 -5.24
N ILE A 53 -3.51 20.45 -4.65
CA ILE A 53 -3.04 20.48 -3.27
C ILE A 53 -4.17 20.21 -2.29
N SER A 54 -5.36 20.79 -2.50
CA SER A 54 -6.52 20.58 -1.63
C SER A 54 -6.92 19.09 -1.57
N LEU A 55 -6.94 18.42 -2.72
CA LEU A 55 -7.30 17.02 -2.84
C LEU A 55 -6.24 16.05 -2.29
N SER A 56 -4.96 16.44 -2.34
CA SER A 56 -3.84 15.54 -2.07
C SER A 56 -2.87 16.02 -0.96
N ARG A 57 -3.28 16.99 -0.13
CA ARG A 57 -2.40 17.67 0.85
C ARG A 57 -1.59 16.71 1.73
N LYS A 58 -2.22 15.63 2.20
CA LYS A 58 -1.58 14.65 3.10
C LYS A 58 -0.44 13.86 2.45
N HIS A 59 -0.35 13.86 1.12
CA HIS A 59 0.62 13.09 0.35
C HIS A 59 1.78 13.95 -0.17
N ILE A 60 1.72 15.28 -0.01
CA ILE A 60 2.75 16.21 -0.47
C ILE A 60 3.76 16.41 0.65
N THR A 61 4.92 15.76 0.52
CA THR A 61 6.10 16.04 1.37
C THR A 61 7.01 17.06 0.69
N PHE A 62 7.99 17.60 1.41
CA PHE A 62 8.97 18.54 0.85
C PHE A 62 9.64 18.02 -0.42
N ASN A 63 10.14 16.78 -0.41
CA ASN A 63 10.79 16.16 -1.56
C ASN A 63 9.84 15.98 -2.74
N VAL A 64 8.59 15.60 -2.48
CA VAL A 64 7.55 15.46 -3.50
C VAL A 64 7.24 16.82 -4.11
N ALA A 65 7.08 17.87 -3.30
CA ALA A 65 6.81 19.22 -3.77
C ALA A 65 7.94 19.74 -4.69
N MET A 66 9.21 19.57 -4.29
CA MET A 66 10.36 19.96 -5.12
C MET A 66 10.41 19.19 -6.43
N PHE A 67 10.14 17.88 -6.39
CA PHE A 67 10.12 17.05 -7.59
C PHE A 67 8.96 17.40 -8.53
N MET A 68 7.78 17.70 -7.98
CA MET A 68 6.64 18.20 -8.75
C MET A 68 6.95 19.54 -9.43
N THR A 69 7.59 20.48 -8.73
CA THR A 69 8.02 21.75 -9.32
C THR A 69 8.99 21.51 -10.47
N LEU A 70 9.95 20.60 -10.33
CA LEU A 70 10.87 20.24 -11.41
C LEU A 70 10.13 19.72 -12.65
N LEU A 71 9.21 18.77 -12.47
CA LEU A 71 8.42 18.21 -13.59
C LEU A 71 7.50 19.27 -14.23
N ALA A 72 6.96 20.20 -13.44
CA ALA A 72 6.17 21.32 -13.94
C ALA A 72 7.00 22.28 -14.81
N LEU A 73 8.25 22.54 -14.42
CA LEU A 73 9.18 23.34 -15.23
C LEU A 73 9.55 22.63 -16.54
N ILE A 74 9.76 21.31 -16.50
CA ILE A 74 9.97 20.52 -17.72
C ILE A 74 8.71 20.56 -18.62
N SER A 75 7.52 20.51 -18.02
CA SER A 75 6.25 20.66 -18.74
C SER A 75 6.08 22.06 -19.37
N ALA A 76 6.66 23.11 -18.76
CA ALA A 76 6.70 24.44 -19.38
C ALA A 76 7.68 24.48 -20.56
N ALA A 77 8.86 23.85 -20.43
CA ALA A 77 9.85 23.76 -21.51
C ALA A 77 9.30 23.04 -22.75
N GLN A 78 8.37 22.11 -22.57
CA GLN A 78 7.67 21.43 -23.66
C GLN A 78 6.94 22.38 -24.62
N ALA A 79 6.51 23.56 -24.16
CA ALA A 79 5.86 24.51 -25.06
C ALA A 79 6.74 24.87 -26.28
N PHE A 80 8.06 24.70 -26.15
CA PHE A 80 9.06 24.99 -27.19
C PHE A 80 9.51 23.75 -27.98
N ILE A 81 9.02 22.56 -27.64
CA ILE A 81 9.34 21.28 -28.29
C ILE A 81 8.16 20.88 -29.21
N PRO A 82 8.37 20.06 -30.26
CA PRO A 82 7.28 19.49 -31.04
C PRO A 82 6.24 18.75 -30.18
N ASP A 83 5.00 18.72 -30.67
CA ASP A 83 3.91 18.06 -29.98
C ASP A 83 4.17 16.55 -29.86
N PHE A 84 3.61 15.92 -28.83
CA PHE A 84 3.71 14.47 -28.58
C PHE A 84 5.10 13.93 -28.20
N MET A 85 6.20 14.69 -28.33
CA MET A 85 7.55 14.22 -27.96
C MET A 85 7.79 14.11 -26.44
N VAL A 86 7.11 14.90 -25.61
CA VAL A 86 7.39 14.96 -24.17
C VAL A 86 6.45 14.01 -23.40
N PRO A 87 6.99 13.17 -22.50
CA PRO A 87 6.24 12.10 -21.86
C PRO A 87 5.46 12.58 -20.61
N ILE A 88 4.50 13.50 -20.77
CA ILE A 88 3.68 14.03 -19.65
C ILE A 88 3.00 12.89 -18.87
N ALA A 89 2.47 11.89 -19.57
CA ALA A 89 1.83 10.74 -18.94
C ALA A 89 2.77 10.01 -17.97
N ALA A 90 4.06 9.90 -18.32
CA ALA A 90 5.07 9.28 -17.46
C ALA A 90 5.33 10.12 -16.21
N PHE A 91 5.32 11.46 -16.30
CA PHE A 91 5.51 12.34 -15.14
C PHE A 91 4.45 12.12 -14.06
N SER A 92 3.19 12.00 -14.45
CA SER A 92 2.09 11.73 -13.51
C SER A 92 2.19 10.34 -12.87
N VAL A 93 2.64 9.34 -13.64
CA VAL A 93 2.92 8.00 -13.12
C VAL A 93 4.08 8.03 -12.10
N MET A 94 5.14 8.80 -12.36
CA MET A 94 6.25 8.97 -11.41
C MET A 94 5.75 9.55 -10.07
N ILE A 95 4.92 10.59 -10.13
CA ILE A 95 4.31 11.18 -8.94
C ILE A 95 3.45 10.15 -8.20
N ALA A 96 2.71 9.32 -8.94
CA ALA A 96 1.89 8.25 -8.36
C ALA A 96 2.74 7.24 -7.56
N PHE A 97 3.90 6.85 -8.07
CA PHE A 97 4.79 5.90 -7.41
C PHE A 97 5.54 6.48 -6.21
N ILE A 98 5.94 7.75 -6.27
CA ILE A 98 6.71 8.39 -5.19
C ILE A 98 5.80 8.75 -4.02
N SER A 99 4.54 9.12 -4.29
CA SER A 99 3.65 9.71 -3.29
C SER A 99 2.34 8.94 -3.16
N SER A 100 1.38 9.17 -4.06
CA SER A 100 0.08 8.49 -4.02
C SER A 100 -0.59 8.46 -5.40
N PRO A 101 -1.44 7.46 -5.68
CA PRO A 101 -2.23 7.42 -6.91
C PRO A 101 -3.12 8.66 -7.09
N THR A 102 -3.66 9.21 -6.00
CA THR A 102 -4.50 10.42 -6.00
C THR A 102 -3.72 11.66 -6.45
N LEU A 103 -2.49 11.82 -5.97
CA LEU A 103 -1.62 12.91 -6.39
C LEU A 103 -1.16 12.71 -7.85
N GLY A 104 -0.89 11.47 -8.25
CA GLY A 104 -0.59 11.14 -9.64
C GLY A 104 -1.71 11.54 -10.59
N LEU A 105 -2.96 11.18 -10.30
CA LEU A 105 -4.14 11.54 -11.10
C LEU A 105 -4.35 13.04 -11.20
N THR A 106 -4.30 13.75 -10.07
CA THR A 106 -4.49 15.21 -10.06
C THR A 106 -3.35 15.96 -10.76
N SER A 107 -2.14 15.40 -10.78
CA SER A 107 -1.00 15.95 -11.50
C SER A 107 -1.12 15.88 -13.03
N ILE A 108 -1.97 14.99 -13.58
CA ILE A 108 -2.19 14.87 -15.04
C ILE A 108 -2.70 16.19 -15.61
N ILE A 109 -3.77 16.71 -15.00
CA ILE A 109 -4.39 17.97 -15.42
C ILE A 109 -3.39 19.12 -15.26
N TYR A 110 -2.65 19.11 -14.15
CA TYR A 110 -1.67 20.13 -13.83
C TYR A 110 -0.52 20.19 -14.85
N PHE A 111 0.14 19.08 -15.15
CA PHE A 111 1.24 19.05 -16.12
C PHE A 111 0.76 19.28 -17.56
N THR A 112 -0.43 18.79 -17.93
CA THR A 112 -0.98 18.97 -19.28
C THR A 112 -1.46 20.41 -19.52
N ALA A 113 -1.97 21.11 -18.49
CA ALA A 113 -2.46 22.48 -18.62
C ALA A 113 -1.35 23.50 -18.87
N ILE A 114 -0.14 23.29 -18.34
CA ILE A 114 0.99 24.23 -18.46
C ILE A 114 1.36 24.52 -19.93
N PRO A 115 1.74 23.53 -20.77
CA PRO A 115 2.09 23.78 -22.16
C PRO A 115 0.89 24.27 -22.99
N PHE A 116 -0.33 23.86 -22.62
CA PHE A 116 -1.57 24.35 -23.24
C PHE A 116 -1.74 25.85 -23.03
N LEU A 117 -1.50 26.36 -21.82
CA LEU A 117 -1.61 27.78 -21.49
C LEU A 117 -0.52 28.64 -22.15
N ILE A 118 0.67 28.08 -22.43
CA ILE A 118 1.78 28.83 -23.05
C ILE A 118 1.58 29.03 -24.55
N ARG A 119 1.13 28.01 -25.29
CA ARG A 119 1.07 28.06 -26.77
C ARG A 119 -0.34 27.89 -27.37
N GLU A 120 -1.38 27.86 -26.54
CA GLU A 120 -2.76 27.59 -26.96
C GLU A 120 -2.86 26.34 -27.86
N ARG A 121 -2.32 25.22 -27.36
CA ARG A 121 -2.36 23.93 -28.07
C ARG A 121 -3.80 23.48 -28.31
N SER A 122 -4.00 22.53 -29.22
CA SER A 122 -5.33 22.03 -29.55
C SER A 122 -5.98 21.30 -28.36
N PHE A 123 -7.30 21.37 -28.25
CA PHE A 123 -8.05 20.66 -27.21
C PHE A 123 -7.90 19.14 -27.34
N GLU A 124 -7.72 18.63 -28.56
CA GLU A 124 -7.52 17.21 -28.83
C GLU A 124 -6.17 16.72 -28.29
N TYR A 125 -5.12 17.55 -28.36
CA TYR A 125 -3.84 17.25 -27.72
C TYR A 125 -4.01 17.08 -26.21
N PHE A 126 -4.72 18.02 -25.57
CA PHE A 126 -5.03 17.97 -24.14
C PHE A 126 -5.80 16.67 -23.78
N LEU A 127 -6.82 16.31 -24.57
CA LEU A 127 -7.58 15.08 -24.37
C LEU A 127 -6.73 13.83 -24.55
N PHE A 128 -5.92 13.77 -25.61
CA PHE A 128 -5.04 12.64 -25.88
C PHE A 128 -4.10 12.35 -24.70
N VAL A 129 -3.38 13.38 -24.22
CA VAL A 129 -2.44 13.24 -23.09
C VAL A 129 -3.17 12.88 -21.80
N THR A 130 -4.35 13.47 -21.56
CA THR A 130 -5.12 13.20 -20.34
C THR A 130 -5.63 11.76 -20.32
N VAL A 131 -6.22 11.29 -21.42
CA VAL A 131 -6.77 9.93 -21.53
C VAL A 131 -5.65 8.89 -21.42
N ILE A 132 -4.54 9.07 -22.14
CA ILE A 132 -3.44 8.11 -22.11
C ILE A 132 -2.77 8.04 -20.72
N ALA A 133 -2.65 9.18 -20.02
CA ALA A 133 -2.13 9.22 -18.66
C ALA A 133 -3.06 8.53 -17.65
N ILE A 134 -4.38 8.74 -17.74
CA ILE A 134 -5.36 8.07 -16.88
C ILE A 134 -5.33 6.56 -17.11
N LEU A 135 -5.37 6.11 -18.36
CA LEU A 135 -5.31 4.68 -18.71
C LEU A 135 -4.02 4.05 -18.19
N CYS A 136 -2.88 4.72 -18.38
CA CYS A 136 -1.59 4.23 -17.91
C CYS A 136 -1.57 4.08 -16.39
N LEU A 137 -2.02 5.11 -15.65
CA LEU A 137 -2.03 5.09 -14.20
C LEU A 137 -2.96 3.99 -13.66
N ALA A 138 -4.11 3.77 -14.29
CA ALA A 138 -5.03 2.69 -13.95
C ALA A 138 -4.40 1.30 -14.16
N LEU A 139 -3.74 1.08 -15.30
CA LEU A 139 -3.08 -0.19 -15.61
C LEU A 139 -1.92 -0.48 -14.65
N MET A 140 -1.10 0.53 -14.36
CA MET A 140 0.04 0.37 -13.45
C MET A 140 -0.40 0.13 -12.00
N TYR A 141 -1.47 0.78 -11.55
CA TYR A 141 -2.02 0.54 -10.22
C TYR A 141 -2.57 -0.88 -10.09
N SER A 142 -3.31 -1.37 -11.10
CA SER A 142 -3.87 -2.73 -11.12
C SER A 142 -2.78 -3.81 -11.06
N ARG A 143 -1.64 -3.60 -11.72
CA ARG A 143 -0.55 -4.59 -11.79
C ARG A 143 0.54 -4.42 -10.73
N SER A 144 0.48 -3.36 -9.92
CA SER A 144 1.51 -2.99 -8.94
C SER A 144 1.92 -4.14 -8.01
N ARG A 145 1.01 -5.05 -7.65
CA ARG A 145 1.33 -6.18 -6.75
C ARG A 145 2.17 -7.30 -7.34
N THR A 146 2.31 -7.37 -8.66
CA THR A 146 2.96 -8.53 -9.33
C THR A 146 4.36 -8.24 -9.85
N GLY A 147 4.86 -7.01 -9.72
CA GLY A 147 6.23 -6.60 -10.06
C GLY A 147 6.62 -6.66 -11.55
N ARG A 148 5.78 -7.26 -12.41
CA ARG A 148 6.02 -7.36 -13.86
C ARG A 148 5.33 -6.21 -14.58
N TYR A 149 6.02 -5.06 -14.67
CA TYR A 149 5.51 -3.87 -15.36
C TYR A 149 5.63 -3.97 -16.89
N THR A 150 6.41 -4.90 -17.42
CA THR A 150 6.61 -5.08 -18.86
C THR A 150 5.31 -5.32 -19.62
N GLU A 151 4.42 -6.17 -19.10
CA GLU A 151 3.09 -6.43 -19.68
C GLU A 151 2.25 -5.13 -19.78
N VAL A 152 2.30 -4.31 -18.71
CA VAL A 152 1.58 -3.03 -18.66
C VAL A 152 2.13 -2.04 -19.67
N LEU A 153 3.46 -1.98 -19.82
CA LEU A 153 4.11 -1.08 -20.79
C LEU A 153 3.81 -1.47 -22.23
N VAL A 154 3.67 -2.77 -22.53
CA VAL A 154 3.23 -3.24 -23.85
C VAL A 154 1.79 -2.80 -24.12
N ILE A 155 0.87 -3.01 -23.16
CA ILE A 155 -0.53 -2.59 -23.30
C ILE A 155 -0.61 -1.05 -23.45
N PHE A 156 0.13 -0.30 -22.64
CA PHE A 156 0.23 1.16 -22.75
C PHE A 156 0.70 1.58 -24.15
N SER A 157 1.73 0.93 -24.68
CA SER A 157 2.28 1.25 -26.00
C SER A 157 1.26 1.02 -27.11
N LEU A 158 0.53 -0.09 -27.05
CA LEU A 158 -0.54 -0.40 -27.99
C LEU A 158 -1.68 0.63 -27.90
N LEU A 159 -2.09 1.03 -26.70
CA LEU A 159 -3.12 2.05 -26.48
C LEU A 159 -2.67 3.44 -26.97
N TYR A 160 -1.40 3.80 -26.73
CA TYR A 160 -0.82 5.05 -27.22
C TYR A 160 -0.88 5.11 -28.76
N ILE A 161 -0.40 4.04 -29.43
CA ILE A 161 -0.42 3.94 -30.89
C ILE A 161 -1.85 3.99 -31.42
N LEU A 162 -2.78 3.26 -30.81
CA LEU A 162 -4.19 3.23 -31.20
C LEU A 162 -4.83 4.62 -31.11
N LEU A 163 -4.69 5.29 -29.97
CA LEU A 163 -5.26 6.62 -29.75
C LEU A 163 -4.63 7.67 -30.66
N TYR A 164 -3.33 7.58 -30.91
CA TYR A 164 -2.64 8.51 -31.80
C TYR A 164 -3.06 8.31 -33.26
N THR A 165 -3.18 7.05 -33.69
CA THR A 165 -3.69 6.71 -35.02
C THR A 165 -5.13 7.19 -35.20
N ALA A 166 -5.98 7.03 -34.18
CA ALA A 166 -7.34 7.56 -34.20
C ALA A 166 -7.35 9.09 -34.36
N LEU A 167 -6.43 9.80 -33.68
CA LEU A 167 -6.28 11.25 -33.81
C LEU A 167 -5.91 11.67 -35.25
N ILE A 168 -4.93 11.00 -35.87
CA ILE A 168 -4.53 11.24 -37.26
C ILE A 168 -5.72 11.08 -38.21
N VAL A 169 -6.46 9.96 -38.08
CA VAL A 169 -7.61 9.65 -38.94
C VAL A 169 -8.74 10.66 -38.76
N MET A 170 -9.07 11.02 -37.51
CA MET A 170 -10.12 12.00 -37.21
C MET A 170 -9.78 13.39 -37.74
N LYS A 171 -8.50 13.78 -37.71
CA LYS A 171 -8.03 15.09 -38.18
C LYS A 171 -7.68 15.13 -39.66
N ARG A 172 -7.71 13.99 -40.37
CA ARG A 172 -7.27 13.86 -41.77
C ARG A 172 -5.88 14.48 -41.97
N MET A 173 -4.96 14.19 -41.05
CA MET A 173 -3.60 14.72 -41.14
C MET A 173 -2.83 14.03 -42.25
N ASP A 174 -2.04 14.79 -43.00
CA ASP A 174 -1.11 14.23 -43.97
C ASP A 174 0.03 13.48 -43.24
N ILE A 175 0.44 12.35 -43.79
CA ILE A 175 1.52 11.53 -43.22
C ILE A 175 2.85 12.19 -43.57
N THR A 176 3.30 13.11 -42.72
CA THR A 176 4.64 13.69 -42.77
C THR A 176 5.58 12.94 -41.81
N PRO A 177 6.92 13.01 -42.03
CA PRO A 177 7.87 12.39 -41.10
C PRO A 177 7.71 12.86 -39.65
N GLU A 178 7.37 14.13 -39.43
CA GLU A 178 7.16 14.74 -38.11
C GLU A 178 5.99 14.07 -37.37
N VAL A 179 4.86 13.88 -38.06
CA VAL A 179 3.66 13.20 -37.52
C VAL A 179 3.93 11.75 -37.14
N VAL A 180 4.99 11.13 -37.66
CA VAL A 180 5.38 9.76 -37.29
C VAL A 180 6.49 9.75 -36.23
N ILE A 181 7.51 10.58 -36.38
CA ILE A 181 8.71 10.56 -35.52
C ILE A 181 8.40 11.12 -34.13
N ASP A 182 7.72 12.26 -34.03
CA ASP A 182 7.45 12.94 -32.77
C ASP A 182 6.71 12.06 -31.73
N PRO A 183 5.57 11.40 -32.05
CA PRO A 183 4.88 10.51 -31.13
C PRO A 183 5.68 9.24 -30.81
N VAL A 184 6.50 8.73 -31.75
CA VAL A 184 7.36 7.56 -31.52
C VAL A 184 8.45 7.90 -30.50
N VAL A 185 9.09 9.05 -30.63
CA VAL A 185 10.06 9.55 -29.64
C VAL A 185 9.39 9.72 -28.28
N GLY A 186 8.20 10.33 -28.23
CA GLY A 186 7.46 10.51 -26.99
C GLY A 186 7.04 9.19 -26.33
N LEU A 187 6.65 8.20 -27.13
CA LEU A 187 6.33 6.86 -26.64
C LEU A 187 7.56 6.18 -26.05
N ILE A 188 8.70 6.19 -26.76
CA ILE A 188 9.96 5.60 -26.28
C ILE A 188 10.39 6.25 -24.96
N LEU A 189 10.38 7.58 -24.89
CA LEU A 189 10.71 8.31 -23.65
C LEU A 189 9.75 7.96 -22.51
N SER A 190 8.44 7.86 -22.80
CA SER A 190 7.44 7.47 -21.81
C SER A 190 7.73 6.08 -21.25
N VAL A 191 8.00 5.10 -22.12
CA VAL A 191 8.31 3.71 -21.74
C VAL A 191 9.59 3.66 -20.90
N ILE A 192 10.67 4.33 -21.30
CA ILE A 192 11.94 4.34 -20.55
C ILE A 192 11.75 4.93 -19.15
N ILE A 193 11.10 6.10 -19.05
CA ILE A 193 10.87 6.75 -17.76
C ILE A 193 10.01 5.87 -16.85
N MET A 194 8.96 5.27 -17.40
CA MET A 194 8.07 4.41 -16.62
C MET A 194 8.72 3.10 -16.20
N GLU A 195 9.58 2.49 -17.03
CA GLU A 195 10.32 1.28 -16.66
C GLU A 195 11.28 1.56 -15.50
N ILE A 196 12.07 2.65 -15.59
CA ILE A 196 12.97 3.06 -14.51
C ILE A 196 12.19 3.34 -13.22
N SER A 197 11.05 4.00 -13.33
CA SER A 197 10.22 4.37 -12.18
C SER A 197 9.54 3.16 -11.56
N GLY A 198 9.00 2.26 -12.38
CA GLY A 198 8.41 0.99 -11.96
C GLY A 198 9.42 0.07 -11.29
N TYR A 199 10.62 -0.07 -11.86
CA TYR A 199 11.70 -0.86 -11.26
C TYR A 199 12.13 -0.31 -9.89
N ARG A 200 12.27 1.02 -9.76
CA ARG A 200 12.58 1.66 -8.48
C ARG A 200 11.47 1.47 -7.45
N TYR A 201 10.21 1.60 -7.86
CA TYR A 201 9.07 1.36 -6.98
C TYR A 201 9.03 -0.09 -6.51
N TYR A 202 9.24 -1.05 -7.42
CA TYR A 202 9.32 -2.47 -7.07
C TYR A 202 10.40 -2.75 -6.03
N ASN A 203 11.64 -2.34 -6.29
CA ASN A 203 12.74 -2.64 -5.39
C ASN A 203 12.65 -1.93 -4.04
N ASN A 204 12.20 -0.67 -4.01
CA ASN A 204 12.20 0.11 -2.78
C ASN A 204 10.93 -0.05 -1.93
N VAL A 205 9.80 -0.40 -2.55
CA VAL A 205 8.51 -0.47 -1.86
C VAL A 205 8.03 -1.90 -1.78
N ILE A 206 7.89 -2.58 -2.92
CA ILE A 206 7.27 -3.92 -2.96
C ILE A 206 8.22 -4.96 -2.37
N LYS A 207 9.43 -5.08 -2.92
CA LYS A 207 10.42 -6.05 -2.47
C LYS A 207 10.80 -5.85 -1.01
N ARG A 208 10.99 -4.60 -0.55
CA ARG A 208 11.25 -4.32 0.86
C ARG A 208 10.13 -4.78 1.78
N LYS A 209 8.87 -4.59 1.38
CA LYS A 209 7.71 -5.08 2.14
C LYS A 209 7.71 -6.61 2.19
N ASP A 210 7.90 -7.27 1.05
CA ASP A 210 7.94 -8.74 0.98
C ASP A 210 9.10 -9.32 1.79
N ASP A 211 10.28 -8.70 1.74
CA ASP A 211 11.45 -9.10 2.52
C ASP A 211 11.19 -8.90 4.02
N LEU A 212 10.56 -7.79 4.44
CA LEU A 212 10.15 -7.55 5.82
C LEU A 212 9.16 -8.64 6.31
N TYR A 213 8.16 -8.97 5.50
CA TYR A 213 7.21 -10.04 5.78
C TYR A 213 7.89 -11.40 5.95
N LYS A 214 8.88 -11.73 5.11
CA LYS A 214 9.67 -12.96 5.25
C LYS A 214 10.50 -12.98 6.53
N THR A 215 11.16 -11.88 6.86
CA THR A 215 11.97 -11.76 8.09
C THR A 215 11.12 -11.99 9.32
N VAL A 216 9.94 -11.36 9.40
CA VAL A 216 9.05 -11.50 10.55
C VAL A 216 8.54 -12.93 10.72
N VAL A 217 8.27 -13.65 9.63
CA VAL A 217 7.77 -15.04 9.68
C VAL A 217 8.90 -16.09 9.73
N ASP A 218 10.16 -15.65 9.82
CA ASP A 218 11.30 -16.54 10.03
C ASP A 218 11.30 -17.08 11.47
N PRO A 219 11.30 -18.41 11.70
CA PRO A 219 11.44 -18.98 13.03
C PRO A 219 12.73 -18.58 13.76
N GLU A 220 13.76 -18.14 13.03
CA GLU A 220 15.03 -17.66 13.58
C GLU A 220 15.02 -16.15 13.88
N HIS A 221 13.87 -15.48 13.78
CA HIS A 221 13.76 -14.07 14.10
C HIS A 221 14.25 -13.77 15.54
N PRO A 222 15.05 -12.70 15.78
CA PRO A 222 15.68 -12.44 17.08
C PRO A 222 14.73 -12.48 18.28
N LEU A 223 13.54 -11.88 18.16
CA LEU A 223 12.52 -11.93 19.22
C LEU A 223 12.03 -13.36 19.54
N LEU A 224 11.89 -14.23 18.54
CA LEU A 224 11.49 -15.62 18.78
C LEU A 224 12.63 -16.43 19.40
N MET A 225 13.86 -16.15 18.98
CA MET A 225 15.05 -16.74 19.57
C MET A 225 15.22 -16.32 21.02
N GLU A 226 15.00 -15.05 21.34
CA GLU A 226 14.97 -14.55 22.72
C GLU A 226 13.89 -15.27 23.52
N LEU A 227 12.64 -15.31 23.04
CA LEU A 227 11.53 -16.00 23.70
C LEU A 227 11.84 -17.47 23.99
N ARG A 228 12.55 -18.15 23.09
CA ARG A 228 12.98 -19.54 23.29
C ARG A 228 13.94 -19.69 24.47
N GLU A 229 14.83 -18.74 24.66
CA GLU A 229 15.80 -18.76 25.76
C GLU A 229 15.18 -18.34 27.10
N THR A 230 14.28 -17.34 27.10
CA THR A 230 13.64 -16.83 28.33
C THR A 230 12.46 -17.67 28.81
N ASP A 231 11.55 -18.07 27.90
CA ASP A 231 10.34 -18.85 28.24
C ASP A 231 10.03 -19.90 27.17
N LYS A 232 10.60 -21.09 27.35
CA LYS A 232 10.38 -22.24 26.47
C LYS A 232 8.91 -22.65 26.33
N THR A 233 8.08 -22.38 27.35
CA THR A 233 6.66 -22.76 27.33
C THR A 233 5.89 -21.81 26.44
N GLU A 234 6.09 -20.50 26.60
CA GLU A 234 5.49 -19.50 25.73
C GLU A 234 6.02 -19.59 24.29
N TYR A 235 7.31 -19.90 24.10
CA TYR A 235 7.85 -20.20 22.78
C TYR A 235 7.15 -21.39 22.13
N LYS A 236 7.05 -22.54 22.83
CA LYS A 236 6.36 -23.73 22.33
C LYS A 236 4.91 -23.41 21.94
N ARG A 237 4.20 -22.67 22.79
CA ARG A 237 2.85 -22.18 22.52
C ARG A 237 2.79 -21.34 21.24
N ALA A 238 3.66 -20.35 21.09
CA ALA A 238 3.71 -19.47 19.92
C ALA A 238 3.99 -20.24 18.62
N ILE A 239 4.95 -21.17 18.62
CA ILE A 239 5.27 -22.00 17.45
C ILE A 239 4.07 -22.86 17.03
N HIS A 240 3.38 -23.50 17.98
CA HIS A 240 2.22 -24.32 17.65
C HIS A 240 1.02 -23.47 17.21
N THR A 241 0.78 -22.32 17.85
CA THR A 241 -0.27 -21.38 17.41
C THR A 241 0.01 -20.93 15.98
N ALA A 242 1.24 -20.55 15.65
CA ALA A 242 1.65 -20.15 14.30
C ALA A 242 1.50 -21.26 13.27
N HIS A 243 1.81 -22.52 13.64
CA HIS A 243 1.62 -23.67 12.76
C HIS A 243 0.15 -23.84 12.36
N TYR A 244 -0.76 -23.82 13.33
CA TYR A 244 -2.19 -23.97 13.06
C TYR A 244 -2.77 -22.76 12.34
N THR A 245 -2.39 -21.53 12.69
CA THR A 245 -2.88 -20.34 11.99
C THR A 245 -2.43 -20.33 10.53
N ASP A 246 -1.20 -20.76 10.23
CA ASP A 246 -0.69 -20.95 8.86
C ASP A 246 -1.52 -21.98 8.08
N LEU A 247 -1.80 -23.13 8.71
CA LEU A 247 -2.61 -24.20 8.12
C LEU A 247 -4.05 -23.75 7.81
N PHE A 248 -4.72 -23.10 8.76
CA PHE A 248 -6.09 -22.63 8.55
C PHE A 248 -6.16 -21.44 7.59
N ALA A 249 -5.12 -20.60 7.55
CA ALA A 249 -5.03 -19.55 6.56
C ALA A 249 -5.01 -20.12 5.14
N GLU A 250 -4.21 -21.16 4.90
CA GLU A 250 -4.20 -21.87 3.62
C GLU A 250 -5.57 -22.47 3.28
N LYS A 251 -6.20 -23.11 4.26
CA LYS A 251 -7.49 -23.80 4.06
C LYS A 251 -8.64 -22.86 3.72
N PHE A 252 -8.66 -21.67 4.30
CA PHE A 252 -9.76 -20.72 4.17
C PHE A 252 -9.45 -19.54 3.22
N GLY A 253 -8.22 -19.47 2.68
CA GLY A 253 -7.82 -18.42 1.74
C GLY A 253 -7.46 -17.09 2.39
N TYR A 254 -7.07 -17.10 3.68
CA TYR A 254 -6.50 -15.93 4.35
C TYR A 254 -5.02 -15.76 4.00
N ASP A 255 -4.46 -14.59 4.31
CA ASP A 255 -3.02 -14.35 4.13
C ASP A 255 -2.21 -15.18 5.14
N LYS A 256 -1.56 -16.22 4.62
CA LYS A 256 -0.74 -17.16 5.39
C LYS A 256 0.38 -16.47 6.17
N VAL A 257 1.03 -15.47 5.58
CA VAL A 257 2.16 -14.78 6.18
C VAL A 257 1.68 -13.96 7.38
N LEU A 258 0.58 -13.21 7.21
CA LEU A 258 -0.02 -12.44 8.30
C LEU A 258 -0.52 -13.34 9.43
N MET A 259 -1.22 -14.43 9.10
CA MET A 259 -1.77 -15.36 10.09
C MET A 259 -0.68 -16.10 10.87
N ARG A 260 0.41 -16.49 10.19
CA ARG A 260 1.56 -17.12 10.85
C ARG A 260 2.32 -16.13 11.73
N GLY A 261 2.55 -14.91 11.25
CA GLY A 261 3.13 -13.82 12.05
C GLY A 261 2.28 -13.50 13.27
N LEU A 262 0.95 -13.43 13.14
CA LEU A 262 0.04 -13.25 14.26
C LEU A 262 0.23 -14.37 15.30
N GLY A 263 0.29 -15.63 14.85
CA GLY A 263 0.55 -16.77 15.73
C GLY A 263 1.91 -16.70 16.45
N PHE A 264 2.97 -16.22 15.80
CA PHE A 264 4.27 -16.06 16.45
C PHE A 264 4.30 -14.95 17.50
N TYR A 265 3.67 -13.81 17.23
CA TYR A 265 3.92 -12.59 18.01
C TYR A 265 2.76 -12.13 18.89
N HIS A 266 1.58 -12.77 18.85
CA HIS A 266 0.40 -12.39 19.64
C HIS A 266 0.69 -12.18 21.14
N ARG A 267 1.70 -12.86 21.70
CA ARG A 267 2.15 -12.73 23.10
C ARG A 267 3.63 -12.41 23.29
N ILE A 268 4.31 -11.88 22.28
CA ILE A 268 5.76 -11.59 22.37
C ILE A 268 6.09 -10.59 23.49
N GLY A 269 5.13 -9.74 23.89
CA GLY A 269 5.24 -8.84 25.03
C GLY A 269 5.45 -9.51 26.39
N VAL A 270 5.47 -10.85 26.48
CA VAL A 270 5.92 -11.57 27.69
C VAL A 270 7.42 -11.36 27.95
N LEU A 271 8.22 -11.06 26.92
CA LEU A 271 9.65 -10.76 27.04
C LEU A 271 9.97 -9.50 27.86
N SER A 272 9.02 -8.59 28.00
CA SER A 272 9.23 -7.33 28.71
C SER A 272 8.68 -7.43 30.13
N ASP A 273 9.48 -7.04 31.12
CA ASP A 273 9.07 -6.98 32.53
C ASP A 273 8.38 -5.66 32.93
N GLU A 274 8.08 -4.78 31.97
CA GLU A 274 7.41 -3.50 32.25
C GLU A 274 6.03 -3.72 32.88
N ASP A 275 5.65 -2.87 33.84
CA ASP A 275 4.36 -2.94 34.55
C ASP A 275 3.19 -2.40 33.69
N THR A 276 2.98 -3.05 32.55
CA THR A 276 1.91 -2.79 31.58
C THR A 276 1.36 -4.11 31.04
N THR A 277 0.25 -4.07 30.30
CA THR A 277 -0.36 -5.28 29.76
C THR A 277 0.53 -5.89 28.65
N VAL A 278 0.51 -7.23 28.53
CA VAL A 278 1.23 -7.95 27.46
C VAL A 278 0.91 -7.38 26.08
N ALA A 279 -0.34 -6.99 25.84
CA ALA A 279 -0.75 -6.37 24.58
C ALA A 279 0.01 -5.07 24.27
N ILE A 280 0.15 -4.17 25.26
CA ILE A 280 0.89 -2.91 25.10
C ILE A 280 2.36 -3.20 24.83
N ARG A 281 2.94 -4.15 25.56
CA ARG A 281 4.35 -4.55 25.40
C ARG A 281 4.61 -5.21 24.03
N THR A 282 3.69 -6.05 23.56
CA THR A 282 3.71 -6.63 22.20
C THR A 282 3.74 -5.52 21.15
N MET A 283 2.86 -4.52 21.24
CA MET A 283 2.83 -3.42 20.29
C MET A 283 4.10 -2.58 20.32
N LYS A 284 4.70 -2.38 21.49
CA LYS A 284 5.97 -1.66 21.66
C LYS A 284 7.12 -2.39 20.96
N LEU A 285 7.31 -3.68 21.25
CA LEU A 285 8.37 -4.50 20.65
C LEU A 285 8.21 -4.60 19.14
N ALA A 286 7.00 -4.91 18.66
CA ALA A 286 6.72 -5.03 17.24
C ALA A 286 6.93 -3.70 16.48
N SER A 287 6.62 -2.56 17.12
CA SER A 287 6.90 -1.24 16.57
C SER A 287 8.40 -0.92 16.51
N GLN A 288 9.19 -1.37 17.49
CA GLN A 288 10.64 -1.16 17.53
C GLN A 288 11.36 -1.97 16.44
N GLU A 289 10.91 -3.19 16.19
CA GLU A 289 11.42 -4.07 15.12
C GLU A 289 10.86 -3.72 13.72
N GLY A 290 9.97 -2.72 13.64
CA GLY A 290 9.45 -2.23 12.35
C GLY A 290 8.52 -3.23 11.65
N PHE A 291 7.69 -3.95 12.40
CA PHE A 291 6.75 -4.92 11.83
C PHE A 291 5.78 -4.27 10.83
N PRO A 292 5.34 -5.02 9.79
CA PRO A 292 4.39 -4.51 8.81
C PRO A 292 3.08 -4.01 9.42
N ASP A 293 2.52 -2.93 8.87
CA ASP A 293 1.30 -2.28 9.38
C ASP A 293 0.10 -3.23 9.47
N ASP A 294 -0.06 -4.12 8.48
CA ASP A 294 -1.18 -5.07 8.45
C ASP A 294 -1.07 -6.09 9.60
N LEU A 295 0.14 -6.56 9.91
CA LEU A 295 0.39 -7.44 11.07
C LEU A 295 0.19 -6.68 12.39
N MET A 296 0.65 -5.44 12.46
CA MET A 296 0.46 -4.57 13.62
C MET A 296 -1.03 -4.33 13.91
N ALA A 297 -1.87 -4.23 12.88
CA ALA A 297 -3.31 -4.11 13.03
C ALA A 297 -3.92 -5.37 13.65
N LEU A 298 -3.54 -6.56 13.18
CA LEU A 298 -4.01 -7.84 13.73
C LEU A 298 -3.53 -8.06 15.17
N LEU A 299 -2.27 -7.75 15.48
CA LEU A 299 -1.73 -7.85 16.84
C LEU A 299 -2.44 -6.91 17.82
N ARG A 300 -2.73 -5.68 17.38
CA ARG A 300 -3.51 -4.72 18.17
C ARG A 300 -4.91 -5.24 18.44
N GLU A 301 -5.60 -5.70 17.38
CA GLU A 301 -6.94 -6.25 17.51
C GLU A 301 -6.95 -7.46 18.46
N TYR A 302 -5.96 -8.36 18.38
CA TYR A 302 -5.78 -9.49 19.30
C TYR A 302 -5.63 -9.04 20.77
N GLY A 303 -4.83 -8.00 21.00
CA GLY A 303 -4.60 -7.46 22.35
C GLY A 303 -5.80 -6.71 22.94
N GLU A 304 -6.71 -6.23 22.10
CA GLU A 304 -7.89 -5.44 22.48
C GLU A 304 -9.19 -6.25 22.54
N ILE A 305 -9.11 -7.56 22.33
CA ILE A 305 -10.28 -8.45 22.40
C ILE A 305 -10.94 -8.34 23.78
N LYS A 306 -12.21 -7.93 23.79
CA LYS A 306 -13.07 -7.81 24.97
C LYS A 306 -14.49 -8.24 24.62
N GLU A 307 -15.28 -8.57 25.65
CA GLU A 307 -16.69 -8.93 25.47
C GLU A 307 -17.47 -7.82 24.75
N GLY A 308 -18.15 -8.19 23.67
CA GLY A 308 -18.99 -7.27 22.90
C GLY A 308 -18.28 -6.50 21.78
N ASN A 309 -16.96 -6.63 21.64
CA ASN A 309 -16.20 -6.10 20.50
C ASN A 309 -16.44 -6.94 19.24
N ARG A 310 -16.40 -6.29 18.07
CA ARG A 310 -16.28 -7.01 16.80
C ARG A 310 -14.83 -7.45 16.64
N VAL A 311 -14.65 -8.69 16.20
CA VAL A 311 -13.33 -9.30 15.98
C VAL A 311 -13.30 -9.87 14.57
N SER A 312 -12.23 -9.60 13.81
CA SER A 312 -11.97 -10.16 12.50
C SER A 312 -11.91 -11.68 12.52
N ALA A 313 -12.10 -12.32 11.37
CA ALA A 313 -12.07 -13.77 11.28
C ALA A 313 -10.66 -14.29 11.60
N GLU A 314 -9.63 -13.65 11.05
CA GLU A 314 -8.21 -13.95 11.26
C GLU A 314 -7.84 -13.97 12.75
N VAL A 315 -8.17 -12.90 13.47
CA VAL A 315 -7.90 -12.79 14.92
C VAL A 315 -8.73 -13.78 15.72
N SER A 316 -9.98 -14.04 15.31
CA SER A 316 -10.83 -15.04 15.98
C SER A 316 -10.25 -16.45 15.85
N ILE A 317 -9.77 -16.82 14.67
CA ILE A 317 -9.12 -18.11 14.41
C ILE A 317 -7.87 -18.25 15.28
N ALA A 318 -6.98 -17.25 15.27
CA ALA A 318 -5.78 -17.25 16.09
C ALA A 318 -6.10 -17.37 17.60
N PHE A 319 -7.12 -16.63 18.07
CA PHE A 319 -7.54 -16.67 19.48
C PHE A 319 -8.13 -18.01 19.90
N ILE A 320 -8.93 -18.65 19.04
CA ILE A 320 -9.49 -19.99 19.29
C ILE A 320 -8.35 -21.01 19.43
N ILE A 321 -7.42 -21.02 18.47
CA ILE A 321 -6.27 -21.92 18.45
C ILE A 321 -5.42 -21.70 19.71
N ASP A 322 -5.04 -20.46 19.98
CA ASP A 322 -4.21 -20.11 21.13
C ASP A 322 -4.85 -20.50 22.47
N THR A 323 -6.18 -20.34 22.57
CA THR A 323 -6.94 -20.73 23.77
C THR A 323 -6.94 -22.24 23.95
N VAL A 324 -7.26 -23.00 22.89
CA VAL A 324 -7.30 -24.47 22.94
C VAL A 324 -5.93 -25.03 23.30
N LEU A 325 -4.86 -24.55 22.65
CA LEU A 325 -3.50 -25.00 22.93
C LEU A 325 -3.08 -24.68 24.37
N CYS A 326 -3.37 -23.48 24.86
CA CYS A 326 -3.09 -23.09 26.23
C CYS A 326 -3.81 -23.97 27.25
N ASP A 327 -5.09 -24.22 27.02
CA ASP A 327 -5.90 -25.07 27.87
C ASP A 327 -5.34 -26.52 27.88
N LEU A 328 -4.94 -27.03 26.72
CA LEU A 328 -4.32 -28.36 26.57
C LEU A 328 -2.98 -28.46 27.30
N MET A 329 -2.08 -27.51 27.07
CA MET A 329 -0.78 -27.47 27.74
C MET A 329 -0.93 -27.42 29.26
N LYS A 330 -1.89 -26.63 29.77
CA LYS A 330 -2.20 -26.59 31.20
C LYS A 330 -2.76 -27.90 31.74
N GLU A 331 -3.53 -28.63 30.94
CA GLU A 331 -4.08 -29.92 31.35
C GLU A 331 -2.99 -31.00 31.39
N PHE A 332 -2.11 -31.04 30.38
CA PHE A 332 -0.97 -31.96 30.36
C PHE A 332 0.01 -31.71 31.52
N ALA A 333 0.26 -30.43 31.87
CA ALA A 333 1.09 -30.08 33.02
C ALA A 333 0.55 -30.60 34.37
N LYS A 334 -0.74 -30.93 34.48
CA LYS A 334 -1.34 -31.49 35.72
C LYS A 334 -1.07 -32.99 35.91
N GLY A 335 -0.59 -33.69 34.88
CA GLY A 335 -0.21 -35.11 34.95
C GLY A 335 -1.34 -36.09 35.30
N LYS A 336 -2.61 -35.66 35.25
CA LYS A 336 -3.77 -36.55 35.39
C LYS A 336 -4.05 -37.19 34.03
N GLY A 337 -4.35 -38.49 34.02
CA GLY A 337 -4.41 -39.34 32.81
C GLY A 337 -5.17 -38.76 31.60
N ASP A 338 -4.99 -39.39 30.44
CA ASP A 338 -5.38 -38.81 29.14
C ASP A 338 -6.83 -38.30 29.12
N PRO A 339 -7.04 -36.96 29.08
CA PRO A 339 -8.38 -36.40 29.01
C PRO A 339 -9.05 -36.80 27.70
N ASP A 340 -10.38 -36.88 27.69
CA ASP A 340 -11.16 -37.01 26.46
C ASP A 340 -10.99 -35.73 25.62
N MET A 341 -9.98 -35.75 24.76
CA MET A 341 -9.53 -34.61 23.96
C MET A 341 -10.67 -33.97 23.16
N ASN A 342 -11.61 -34.80 22.68
CA ASN A 342 -12.73 -34.31 21.88
C ASN A 342 -13.67 -33.45 22.71
N LYS A 343 -14.01 -33.91 23.93
CA LYS A 343 -14.84 -33.13 24.87
C LYS A 343 -14.10 -31.90 25.38
N PHE A 344 -12.80 -32.02 25.59
CA PHE A 344 -11.98 -30.91 26.07
C PHE A 344 -11.96 -29.76 25.06
N ILE A 345 -11.59 -30.05 23.80
CA ILE A 345 -11.58 -29.08 22.69
C ILE A 345 -12.95 -28.42 22.55
N ASP A 346 -14.03 -29.22 22.56
CA ASP A 346 -15.39 -28.68 22.47
C ASP A 346 -15.70 -27.73 23.61
N SER A 347 -15.32 -28.09 24.84
CA SER A 347 -15.55 -27.24 26.01
C SER A 347 -14.75 -25.94 25.94
N SER A 348 -13.50 -25.97 25.45
CA SER A 348 -12.66 -24.79 25.31
C SER A 348 -13.18 -23.84 24.25
N ILE A 349 -13.60 -24.37 23.08
CA ILE A 349 -14.20 -23.56 22.02
C ILE A 349 -15.55 -22.99 22.48
N LEU A 350 -16.43 -23.81 23.07
CA LEU A 350 -17.77 -23.35 23.49
C LEU A 350 -17.72 -22.20 24.50
N LYS A 351 -16.74 -22.18 25.41
CA LYS A 351 -16.55 -21.08 26.37
C LYS A 351 -16.30 -19.73 25.70
N LEU A 352 -15.75 -19.72 24.48
CA LEU A 352 -15.47 -18.49 23.73
C LEU A 352 -16.73 -17.85 23.14
N PHE A 353 -17.76 -18.66 22.87
CA PHE A 353 -19.01 -18.22 22.25
C PHE A 353 -20.19 -18.19 23.21
N SER A 354 -20.14 -18.96 24.30
CA SER A 354 -21.26 -19.17 25.23
C SER A 354 -20.83 -19.02 26.69
N GLY A 355 -21.61 -18.27 27.47
CA GLY A 355 -21.42 -18.08 28.92
C GLY A 355 -21.06 -16.64 29.31
N LYS A 356 -20.65 -16.44 30.57
CA LYS A 356 -20.31 -15.13 31.16
C LYS A 356 -19.01 -14.50 30.62
N ARG A 357 -18.28 -15.19 29.73
CA ARG A 357 -17.04 -14.72 29.09
C ARG A 357 -17.08 -14.99 27.58
N ALA A 358 -18.25 -14.78 26.95
CA ALA A 358 -18.44 -15.01 25.52
C ALA A 358 -17.76 -13.91 24.69
N ILE A 359 -16.44 -13.98 24.64
CA ILE A 359 -15.58 -12.95 24.06
C ILE A 359 -15.72 -12.88 22.52
N LEU A 360 -15.97 -14.02 21.86
CA LEU A 360 -16.08 -14.10 20.40
C LEU A 360 -17.53 -14.07 19.88
N LYS A 361 -18.50 -13.64 20.71
CA LYS A 361 -19.93 -13.62 20.32
C LYS A 361 -20.23 -12.75 19.09
N LYS A 362 -19.44 -11.69 18.86
CA LYS A 362 -19.55 -10.80 17.68
C LYS A 362 -18.36 -10.95 16.72
N SER A 363 -17.71 -12.11 16.72
CA SER A 363 -16.67 -12.42 15.74
C SER A 363 -17.23 -12.48 14.33
N ALA A 364 -16.39 -12.15 13.35
CA ALA A 364 -16.69 -12.28 11.93
C ALA A 364 -16.38 -13.67 11.36
N ILE A 365 -16.00 -14.63 12.21
CA ILE A 365 -15.68 -16.00 11.78
C ILE A 365 -16.95 -16.69 11.22
N PRO A 366 -16.92 -17.19 9.98
CA PRO A 366 -18.01 -17.98 9.45
C PRO A 366 -18.19 -19.29 10.22
N TYR A 367 -19.45 -19.73 10.40
CA TYR A 367 -19.76 -20.96 11.13
C TYR A 367 -19.10 -22.21 10.50
N TYR A 368 -18.99 -22.27 9.17
CA TYR A 368 -18.33 -23.40 8.49
C TYR A 368 -16.83 -23.48 8.83
N GLU A 369 -16.13 -22.35 8.97
CA GLU A 369 -14.71 -22.31 9.35
C GLU A 369 -14.53 -22.78 10.79
N LEU A 370 -15.43 -22.35 11.68
CA LEU A 370 -15.44 -22.80 13.07
C LEU A 370 -15.61 -24.32 13.19
N GLU A 371 -16.56 -24.92 12.44
CA GLU A 371 -16.74 -26.37 12.41
C GLU A 371 -15.52 -27.10 11.83
N GLU A 372 -14.90 -26.56 10.77
CA GLU A 372 -13.69 -27.14 10.19
C GLU A 372 -12.50 -27.06 11.16
N ILE A 373 -12.32 -25.96 11.89
CA ILE A 373 -11.30 -25.84 12.95
C ILE A 373 -11.54 -26.89 14.03
N ARG A 374 -12.79 -26.98 14.52
CA ARG A 374 -13.19 -27.94 15.55
C ARG A 374 -12.93 -29.38 15.11
N LYS A 375 -13.30 -29.73 13.88
CA LYS A 375 -13.08 -31.06 13.30
C LYS A 375 -11.59 -31.38 13.17
N TYR A 376 -10.80 -30.41 12.70
CA TYR A 376 -9.38 -30.60 12.47
C TYR A 376 -8.61 -30.78 13.79
N LEU A 377 -8.84 -29.91 14.77
CA LEU A 377 -8.22 -30.03 16.10
C LEU A 377 -8.53 -31.38 16.75
N LYS A 378 -9.76 -31.89 16.63
CA LYS A 378 -10.11 -33.23 17.15
C LYS A 378 -9.38 -34.38 16.43
N GLY A 379 -9.04 -34.20 15.16
CA GLY A 379 -8.36 -35.21 14.34
C GLY A 379 -6.88 -35.36 14.65
N GLU A 380 -6.24 -34.35 15.24
CA GLU A 380 -4.78 -34.26 15.40
C GLU A 380 -4.24 -34.82 16.74
N LYS A 381 -4.75 -35.97 17.18
CA LYS A 381 -4.30 -36.58 18.45
C LYS A 381 -2.79 -36.81 18.55
N MET A 382 -2.14 -37.24 17.46
CA MET A 382 -0.68 -37.44 17.43
C MET A 382 0.12 -36.13 17.52
N TYR A 383 -0.42 -35.01 17.05
CA TYR A 383 0.29 -33.74 17.14
C TYR A 383 0.37 -33.26 18.61
N TYR A 384 -0.65 -33.55 19.40
CA TYR A 384 -0.70 -33.16 20.80
C TYR A 384 0.25 -33.95 21.69
N ASP A 385 0.77 -35.09 21.25
CA ASP A 385 1.86 -35.76 21.96
C ASP A 385 3.13 -34.89 21.97
N PHE A 386 3.35 -34.03 20.97
CA PHE A 386 4.43 -33.05 20.99
C PHE A 386 4.20 -31.92 22.02
N LEU A 387 2.97 -31.72 22.48
CA LEU A 387 2.64 -30.71 23.51
C LEU A 387 2.97 -31.17 24.93
N ARG A 388 3.11 -32.48 25.16
CA ARG A 388 3.50 -33.04 26.47
C ARG A 388 4.88 -32.59 26.95
#